data_AF-A0A7V9EHJ8-F1
#
_entry.id   AF-A0A7V9EHJ8-F1
#
_cell.length_a   1.000
_cell.length_b   1.000
_cell.length_c   1.000
_cell.angle_alpha   90.00
_cell.angle_beta   90.00
_cell.angle_gamma   90.00
#
_symmetry.space_group_name_H-M   'P 1'
#
loop_
_entity.id
_entity.type
_entity.pdbx_description
1 polymer ?
#
loop_
_entity_poly.entity_id
_entity_poly.type
_entity_poly.pdbx_seq_one_letter_code
_entity_poly.pdbx_strand_id
1 'polypeptide(L)'
;MIRRILFATLSVAPIAVALHYLADLPQTVEFVVSALALIPLAWLIGEATEHAAEHTGPGIGGFLNATFGNAPELIIALIAVHEGLTEVVRGSLTGSVVSNLLLVLGAALVAGGRGELDRFSSFLSFGLLGFATVMFLIPAIPSWDGNPDRDSLAALSVPVSIVLLVGYLAVTWFSLRRHSARHVASDDEIEAWSFRTALIALALATVATAFVAEILVGSLEVFSEKAGLSEFFVAAVIV
;
A
#
# COMPACT_ATOMS: atom_id res chain seq x y z
N MET A 1 2.57 -4.59 -23.90
CA MET A 1 1.09 -4.64 -23.98
C MET A 1 0.44 -4.21 -22.66
N ILE A 2 0.90 -4.73 -21.51
CA ILE A 2 0.36 -4.42 -20.17
C ILE A 2 0.44 -2.92 -19.82
N ARG A 3 1.60 -2.25 -20.00
CA ARG A 3 1.74 -0.80 -19.74
C ARG A 3 0.70 0.06 -20.50
N ARG A 4 0.46 -0.25 -21.77
CA ARG A 4 -0.56 0.46 -22.58
C ARG A 4 -1.98 0.30 -22.02
N ILE A 5 -2.30 -0.88 -21.49
CA ILE A 5 -3.59 -1.13 -20.84
C ILE A 5 -3.67 -0.33 -19.54
N LEU A 6 -2.61 -0.34 -18.73
CA LEU A 6 -2.56 0.41 -17.46
C LEU A 6 -2.67 1.93 -17.66
N PHE A 7 -1.99 2.48 -18.67
CA PHE A 7 -2.17 3.88 -19.06
C PHE A 7 -3.59 4.17 -19.57
N ALA A 8 -4.19 3.26 -20.34
CA ALA A 8 -5.56 3.42 -20.79
C ALA A 8 -6.55 3.40 -19.62
N THR A 9 -6.33 2.54 -18.62
CA THR A 9 -7.16 2.46 -17.41
C THR A 9 -6.96 3.63 -16.46
N LEU A 10 -5.90 4.43 -16.61
CA LEU A 10 -5.73 5.66 -15.82
C LEU A 10 -6.89 6.64 -16.02
N SER A 11 -7.57 6.57 -17.16
CA SER A 11 -8.79 7.33 -17.47
C SER A 11 -9.95 7.04 -16.49
N VAL A 12 -9.92 5.89 -15.79
CA VAL A 12 -10.96 5.52 -14.81
C VAL A 12 -10.94 6.47 -13.60
N ALA A 13 -9.78 6.99 -13.21
CA ALA A 13 -9.67 7.93 -12.08
C ALA A 13 -10.43 9.26 -12.29
N PRO A 14 -10.20 10.04 -13.37
CA PRO A 14 -10.99 11.24 -13.61
C PRO A 14 -12.46 10.93 -13.87
N ILE A 15 -12.80 9.75 -14.42
CA ILE A 15 -14.19 9.31 -14.56
C ILE A 15 -14.82 9.07 -13.18
N ALA A 16 -14.14 8.40 -12.26
CA ALA A 16 -14.62 8.15 -10.90
C ALA A 16 -14.94 9.47 -10.18
N VAL A 17 -14.02 10.42 -10.24
CA VAL A 17 -14.18 11.76 -9.63
C VAL A 17 -15.31 12.53 -10.33
N ALA A 18 -15.36 12.53 -11.66
CA ALA A 18 -16.42 13.21 -12.40
C ALA A 18 -17.80 12.62 -12.11
N LEU A 19 -17.91 11.29 -12.06
CA LEU A 19 -19.16 10.61 -11.73
C LEU A 19 -19.63 10.98 -10.32
N HIS A 20 -18.74 11.02 -9.34
CA HIS A 20 -19.08 11.40 -7.97
C HIS A 20 -19.66 12.83 -7.87
N TYR A 21 -19.10 13.80 -8.63
CA TYR A 21 -19.58 15.19 -8.57
C TYR A 21 -20.72 15.52 -9.55
N LEU A 22 -20.85 14.77 -10.65
CA LEU A 22 -21.79 15.10 -11.72
C LEU A 22 -22.99 14.14 -11.79
N ALA A 23 -22.94 13.00 -11.11
CA ALA A 23 -23.98 11.99 -11.14
C ALA A 23 -24.31 11.49 -9.72
N ASP A 24 -25.61 11.43 -9.39
CA ASP A 24 -26.10 10.83 -8.15
C ASP A 24 -26.07 9.29 -8.26
N LEU A 25 -24.88 8.71 -8.28
CA LEU A 25 -24.71 7.26 -8.36
C LEU A 25 -24.99 6.58 -7.00
N PRO A 26 -25.44 5.32 -7.01
CA PRO A 26 -25.47 4.53 -5.79
C PRO A 26 -24.05 4.35 -5.25
N GLN A 27 -23.84 4.55 -3.95
CA GLN A 27 -22.52 4.43 -3.30
C GLN A 27 -21.83 3.07 -3.53
N THR A 28 -22.59 1.99 -3.73
CA THR A 28 -22.02 0.68 -4.11
C THR A 28 -21.27 0.74 -5.45
N VAL A 29 -21.78 1.53 -6.41
CA VAL A 29 -21.13 1.75 -7.70
C VAL A 29 -19.92 2.67 -7.53
N GLU A 30 -20.04 3.72 -6.72
CA GLU A 30 -18.91 4.60 -6.40
C GLU A 30 -17.75 3.82 -5.79
N PHE A 31 -18.03 2.93 -4.83
CA PHE A 31 -17.02 2.07 -4.23
C PHE A 31 -16.29 1.22 -5.27
N VAL A 32 -17.03 0.52 -6.14
CA VAL A 32 -16.45 -0.35 -7.17
C VAL A 32 -15.64 0.45 -8.18
N VAL A 33 -16.16 1.59 -8.65
CA VAL A 33 -15.47 2.44 -9.63
C VAL A 33 -14.21 3.06 -9.03
N SER A 34 -14.26 3.51 -7.77
CA SER A 34 -13.10 4.05 -7.06
C SER A 34 -12.04 2.98 -6.77
N ALA A 35 -12.44 1.77 -6.36
CA ALA A 35 -11.52 0.65 -6.19
C ALA A 35 -10.79 0.32 -7.50
N LEU A 36 -11.51 0.27 -8.62
CA LEU A 36 -10.92 0.05 -9.94
C LEU A 36 -10.03 1.19 -10.41
N ALA A 37 -10.34 2.44 -10.05
CA ALA A 37 -9.53 3.60 -10.36
C ALA A 37 -8.19 3.62 -9.59
N LEU A 38 -8.16 3.09 -8.36
CA LEU A 38 -6.95 3.07 -7.54
C LEU A 38 -5.87 2.12 -8.08
N ILE A 39 -6.25 1.02 -8.73
CA ILE A 39 -5.29 0.04 -9.29
C ILE A 39 -4.28 0.69 -10.25
N PRO A 40 -4.67 1.38 -11.34
CA PRO A 40 -3.72 2.02 -12.24
C PRO A 40 -3.01 3.22 -11.61
N LEU A 41 -3.62 3.90 -10.63
CA LEU A 41 -2.98 5.01 -9.91
C LEU A 41 -1.84 4.51 -9.01
N ALA A 42 -2.05 3.42 -8.28
CA ALA A 42 -1.01 2.77 -7.48
C ALA A 42 0.17 2.32 -8.34
N TRP A 43 -0.13 1.71 -9.50
CA TRP A 43 0.91 1.37 -10.48
C TRP A 43 1.68 2.61 -10.98
N LEU A 44 0.98 3.71 -11.33
CA LEU A 44 1.62 4.93 -11.80
C LEU A 44 2.51 5.58 -10.73
N ILE A 45 2.08 5.56 -9.46
CA ILE A 45 2.89 6.02 -8.33
C ILE A 45 4.17 5.18 -8.22
N GLY A 46 4.06 3.84 -8.28
CA GLY A 46 5.22 2.95 -8.26
C GLY A 46 6.21 3.23 -9.40
N GLU A 47 5.71 3.30 -10.63
CA GLU A 47 6.52 3.57 -11.83
C GLU A 47 7.19 4.96 -11.77
N ALA A 48 6.45 6.00 -11.38
CA ALA A 48 7.00 7.34 -11.23
C ALA A 48 8.04 7.41 -10.11
N THR A 49 7.85 6.64 -9.04
CA THR A 49 8.80 6.55 -7.92
C THR A 49 10.09 5.86 -8.35
N GLU A 50 10.00 4.77 -9.12
CA GLU A 50 11.15 4.05 -9.67
C GLU A 50 11.97 4.96 -10.61
N HIS A 51 11.32 5.63 -11.55
CA HIS A 51 12.01 6.59 -12.41
C HIS A 51 12.60 7.78 -11.67
N ALA A 52 11.95 8.28 -10.61
CA ALA A 52 12.53 9.32 -9.77
C ALA A 52 13.75 8.81 -8.98
N ALA A 53 13.72 7.55 -8.54
CA ALA A 53 14.81 6.91 -7.81
C ALA A 53 16.08 6.76 -8.66
N GLU A 54 15.94 6.42 -9.95
CA GLU A 54 17.05 6.32 -10.90
C GLU A 54 17.87 7.62 -11.01
N HIS A 55 17.23 8.78 -10.82
CA HIS A 55 17.86 10.09 -10.96
C HIS A 55 18.47 10.64 -9.65
N THR A 56 18.16 10.03 -8.50
CA THR A 56 18.48 10.59 -7.17
C THR A 56 19.55 9.80 -6.42
N GLY A 57 20.01 8.69 -7.02
CA GLY A 57 21.04 7.81 -6.46
C GLY A 57 20.50 6.87 -5.39
N PRO A 58 21.28 5.85 -4.97
CA PRO A 58 20.75 4.71 -4.23
C PRO A 58 20.11 5.05 -2.87
N GLY A 59 20.65 6.06 -2.16
CA GLY A 59 20.14 6.45 -0.85
C GLY A 59 18.79 7.18 -0.92
N ILE A 60 18.71 8.24 -1.73
CA ILE A 60 17.47 9.02 -1.89
C ILE A 60 16.44 8.20 -2.67
N GLY A 61 16.86 7.48 -3.72
CA GLY A 61 15.98 6.64 -4.52
C GLY A 61 15.35 5.52 -3.71
N GLY A 62 16.10 4.83 -2.87
CA GLY A 62 15.52 3.82 -1.98
C GLY A 62 14.59 4.41 -0.92
N PHE A 63 14.85 5.63 -0.43
CA PHE A 63 13.92 6.34 0.46
C PHE A 63 12.61 6.71 -0.24
N LEU A 64 12.69 7.21 -1.48
CA LEU A 64 11.53 7.50 -2.31
C LEU A 64 10.70 6.24 -2.53
N ASN A 65 11.34 5.12 -2.88
CA ASN A 65 10.65 3.85 -3.09
C ASN A 65 9.98 3.33 -1.80
N ALA A 66 10.69 3.38 -0.68
CA ALA A 66 10.14 2.94 0.61
C ALA A 66 8.91 3.76 1.06
N THR A 67 8.87 5.05 0.69
CA THR A 67 7.79 5.97 1.10
C THR A 67 6.65 5.97 0.08
N PHE A 68 6.94 6.36 -1.17
CA PHE A 68 5.92 6.54 -2.19
C PHE A 68 5.42 5.22 -2.80
N GLY A 69 6.23 4.16 -2.74
CA GLY A 69 5.80 2.83 -3.18
C GLY A 69 4.63 2.26 -2.38
N ASN A 70 4.40 2.75 -1.15
CA ASN A 70 3.25 2.40 -0.29
C ASN A 70 2.32 3.60 -0.05
N ALA A 71 2.42 4.67 -0.87
CA ALA A 71 1.61 5.86 -0.69
C ALA A 71 0.11 5.61 -0.84
N PRO A 72 -0.39 4.80 -1.81
CA PRO A 72 -1.82 4.51 -1.92
C PRO A 72 -2.41 3.96 -0.63
N GLU A 73 -1.74 2.98 -0.03
CA GLU A 73 -2.16 2.33 1.22
C GLU A 73 -2.14 3.33 2.38
N LEU A 74 -1.07 4.13 2.48
CA LEU A 74 -0.97 5.15 3.52
C LEU A 74 -2.06 6.22 3.39
N ILE A 75 -2.37 6.65 2.17
CA ILE A 75 -3.42 7.65 1.90
C ILE A 75 -4.80 7.11 2.32
N ILE A 76 -5.14 5.89 1.89
CA ILE A 76 -6.41 5.24 2.25
C ILE A 76 -6.51 5.06 3.77
N ALA A 77 -5.44 4.59 4.41
CA ALA A 77 -5.39 4.40 5.85
C ALA A 77 -5.55 5.74 6.61
N LEU A 78 -4.90 6.81 6.18
CA LEU A 78 -5.01 8.12 6.82
C LEU A 78 -6.42 8.70 6.71
N ILE A 79 -7.06 8.58 5.54
CA ILE A 79 -8.45 9.02 5.32
C ILE A 79 -9.40 8.19 6.18
N ALA A 80 -9.26 6.86 6.19
CA ALA A 80 -10.08 5.98 7.01
C ALA A 80 -9.90 6.24 8.52
N VAL A 81 -8.68 6.49 9.01
CA VAL A 81 -8.46 6.91 10.41
C VAL A 81 -9.15 8.25 10.70
N HIS A 82 -9.06 9.21 9.79
CA HIS A 82 -9.69 10.52 9.94
C HIS A 82 -11.22 10.43 10.02
N GLU A 83 -11.82 9.50 9.28
CA GLU A 83 -13.26 9.20 9.35
C GLU A 83 -13.66 8.31 10.53
N GLY A 84 -12.71 7.87 11.37
CA GLY A 84 -12.97 7.03 12.53
C GLY A 84 -13.14 5.54 12.21
N LEU A 85 -12.88 5.14 10.96
CA LEU A 85 -12.99 3.77 10.43
C LEU A 85 -11.79 2.90 10.84
N THR A 86 -11.57 2.77 12.14
CA THR A 86 -10.42 2.04 12.70
C THR A 86 -10.45 0.53 12.42
N GLU A 87 -11.62 -0.08 12.20
CA GLU A 87 -11.74 -1.47 11.71
C GLU A 87 -11.23 -1.61 10.28
N VAL A 88 -11.59 -0.67 9.39
CA VAL A 88 -11.11 -0.64 7.99
C VAL A 88 -9.59 -0.52 7.93
N VAL A 89 -8.99 0.33 8.77
CA VAL A 89 -7.52 0.51 8.83
C VAL A 89 -6.84 -0.77 9.30
N ARG A 90 -7.40 -1.43 10.32
CA ARG A 90 -6.88 -2.73 10.81
C ARG A 90 -7.02 -3.83 9.75
N GLY A 91 -8.15 -3.86 9.06
CA GLY A 91 -8.43 -4.79 7.96
C GLY A 91 -7.44 -4.60 6.82
N SER A 92 -7.31 -3.40 6.27
CA SER A 92 -6.42 -3.09 5.13
C SER A 92 -4.94 -3.32 5.44
N LEU A 93 -4.45 -2.93 6.63
CA LEU A 93 -3.06 -3.23 7.02
C LEU A 93 -2.80 -4.74 7.14
N THR A 94 -3.76 -5.49 7.69
CA THR A 94 -3.66 -6.95 7.78
C THR A 94 -3.72 -7.60 6.40
N GLY A 95 -4.66 -7.15 5.55
CA GLY A 95 -4.83 -7.58 4.17
C GLY A 95 -3.59 -7.39 3.33
N SER A 96 -2.98 -6.20 3.40
CA SER A 96 -1.73 -5.88 2.69
C SER A 96 -0.58 -6.84 3.06
N VAL A 97 -0.40 -7.13 4.35
CA VAL A 97 0.63 -8.08 4.80
C VAL A 97 0.32 -9.49 4.31
N VAL A 98 -0.92 -9.97 4.49
CA VAL A 98 -1.32 -11.33 4.08
C VAL A 98 -1.25 -11.50 2.56
N SER A 99 -1.71 -10.53 1.79
CA SER A 99 -1.68 -10.52 0.33
C SER A 99 -0.25 -10.58 -0.19
N ASN A 100 0.66 -9.77 0.35
CA ASN A 100 2.07 -9.81 -0.07
C ASN A 100 2.75 -11.14 0.25
N LEU A 101 2.47 -11.73 1.41
CA LEU A 101 3.09 -12.98 1.85
C LEU A 101 2.54 -14.23 1.18
N LEU A 102 1.24 -14.25 0.87
CA LEU A 102 0.58 -15.44 0.33
C LEU A 102 0.27 -15.28 -1.15
N LEU A 103 -0.45 -14.22 -1.53
CA LEU A 103 -0.92 -14.02 -2.90
C LEU A 103 0.22 -13.62 -3.83
N VAL A 104 0.92 -12.53 -3.53
CA VAL A 104 2.00 -12.00 -4.39
C VAL A 104 3.18 -12.97 -4.43
N LEU A 105 3.68 -13.40 -3.26
CA LEU A 105 4.75 -14.39 -3.19
C LEU A 105 4.35 -15.72 -3.86
N GLY A 106 3.13 -16.22 -3.61
CA GLY A 106 2.64 -17.45 -4.23
C GLY A 106 2.56 -17.35 -5.75
N ALA A 107 2.00 -16.26 -6.27
CA ALA A 107 1.95 -15.99 -7.71
C ALA A 107 3.36 -15.88 -8.31
N ALA A 108 4.30 -15.20 -7.63
CA ALA A 108 5.69 -15.08 -8.05
C ALA A 108 6.41 -16.44 -8.09
N LEU A 109 6.17 -17.33 -7.12
CA LEU A 109 6.74 -18.67 -7.11
C LEU A 109 6.18 -19.54 -8.24
N VAL A 110 4.87 -19.44 -8.52
CA VAL A 110 4.24 -20.16 -9.64
C VAL A 110 4.76 -19.64 -10.99
N ALA A 111 4.83 -18.32 -11.17
CA ALA A 111 5.29 -17.68 -12.41
C ALA A 111 6.80 -17.83 -12.63
N GLY A 112 7.60 -17.80 -11.56
CA GLY A 112 9.06 -17.90 -11.60
C GLY A 112 9.59 -19.31 -11.91
N GLY A 113 8.75 -20.35 -11.82
CA GLY A 113 9.09 -21.71 -12.24
C GLY A 113 10.27 -22.31 -11.47
N ARG A 114 11.41 -22.50 -12.14
CA ARG A 114 12.64 -23.12 -11.56
C ARG A 114 13.70 -22.09 -11.10
N GLY A 115 13.30 -20.85 -10.85
CA GLY A 115 14.21 -19.82 -10.35
C GLY A 115 14.93 -20.22 -9.06
N GLU A 116 16.15 -19.73 -8.86
CA GLU A 116 16.89 -19.93 -7.62
C GLU A 116 16.36 -19.00 -6.52
N LEU A 117 16.16 -19.54 -5.32
CA LEU A 117 15.75 -18.76 -4.16
C LEU A 117 16.99 -18.26 -3.41
N ASP A 118 17.10 -16.94 -3.19
CA ASP A 118 18.09 -16.38 -2.27
C ASP A 118 17.65 -16.65 -0.82
N ARG A 119 18.03 -17.83 -0.33
CA ARG A 119 17.68 -18.31 1.02
C ARG A 119 18.16 -17.37 2.12
N PHE A 120 19.29 -16.68 1.92
CA PHE A 120 19.84 -15.79 2.94
C PHE A 120 19.00 -14.51 3.05
N SER A 121 18.68 -13.88 1.92
CA SER A 121 17.79 -12.71 1.90
C SER A 121 16.40 -13.07 2.42
N SER A 122 15.83 -14.20 1.99
CA SER A 122 14.53 -14.66 2.49
C SER A 122 14.56 -14.88 4.01
N PHE A 123 15.61 -15.48 4.55
CA PHE A 123 15.73 -15.71 5.99
C PHE A 123 15.74 -14.40 6.79
N LEU A 124 16.47 -13.37 6.31
CA LEU A 124 16.46 -12.04 6.94
C LEU A 124 15.08 -11.39 6.89
N SER A 125 14.40 -11.44 5.73
CA SER A 125 13.05 -10.87 5.56
C SER A 125 12.02 -11.58 6.46
N PHE A 126 12.04 -12.91 6.52
CA PHE A 126 11.16 -13.68 7.42
C PHE A 126 11.50 -13.43 8.90
N GLY A 127 12.77 -13.21 9.24
CA GLY A 127 13.17 -12.83 10.60
C GLY A 127 12.58 -11.48 11.03
N LEU A 128 12.66 -10.47 10.16
CA LEU A 128 12.06 -9.14 10.40
C LEU A 128 10.54 -9.21 10.49
N LEU A 129 9.91 -10.00 9.61
CA LEU A 129 8.47 -10.25 9.64
C LEU A 129 8.04 -10.94 10.94
N GLY A 130 8.79 -11.96 11.37
CA GLY A 130 8.54 -12.66 12.64
C GLY A 130 8.66 -11.72 13.83
N PHE A 131 9.68 -10.87 13.86
CA PHE A 131 9.84 -9.82 14.86
C PHE A 131 8.63 -8.87 14.87
N ALA A 132 8.23 -8.35 13.71
CA ALA A 132 7.08 -7.45 13.60
C ALA A 132 5.78 -8.13 14.08
N THR A 133 5.57 -9.38 13.69
CA THR A 133 4.40 -10.17 14.10
C THR A 133 4.35 -10.36 15.61
N VAL A 134 5.46 -10.72 16.25
CA VAL A 134 5.54 -10.86 17.71
C VAL A 134 5.26 -9.53 18.41
N MET A 135 5.75 -8.42 17.88
CA MET A 135 5.44 -7.09 18.41
C MET A 135 3.94 -6.77 18.29
N PHE A 136 3.31 -7.06 17.15
CA PHE A 136 1.86 -6.87 16.97
C PHE A 136 1.00 -7.75 17.89
N LEU A 137 1.48 -8.92 18.32
CA LEU A 137 0.76 -9.76 19.28
C LEU A 137 0.59 -9.11 20.66
N ILE A 138 1.48 -8.20 21.05
CA ILE A 138 1.42 -7.52 22.35
C ILE A 138 0.11 -6.74 22.54
N PRO A 139 -0.31 -5.85 21.62
CA PRO A 139 -1.62 -5.22 21.70
C PRO A 139 -2.76 -6.12 21.21
N ALA A 140 -2.51 -7.10 20.34
CA ALA A 140 -3.58 -7.92 19.75
C ALA A 140 -4.17 -8.95 20.72
N ILE A 141 -3.35 -9.65 21.53
CA ILE A 141 -3.84 -10.69 22.46
C ILE A 141 -4.80 -10.11 23.50
N PRO A 142 -4.47 -9.00 24.21
CA PRO A 142 -5.39 -8.39 25.16
C PRO A 142 -6.68 -7.87 24.53
N SER A 143 -6.66 -7.55 23.23
CA SER A 143 -7.85 -7.11 22.50
C SER A 143 -8.84 -8.24 22.15
N TRP A 144 -8.45 -9.51 22.35
CA TRP A 144 -9.27 -10.67 21.98
C TRP A 144 -10.45 -10.92 22.93
N ASP A 145 -10.22 -10.85 24.25
CA ASP A 145 -11.16 -11.35 25.26
C ASP A 145 -12.16 -10.32 25.82
N GLY A 146 -12.11 -9.05 25.38
CA GLY A 146 -13.17 -8.10 25.71
C GLY A 146 -12.71 -6.65 25.78
N ASN A 147 -13.63 -5.77 25.36
CA ASN A 147 -13.60 -4.30 25.27
C ASN A 147 -12.59 -3.64 26.23
N PRO A 148 -11.29 -3.64 25.90
CA PRO A 148 -10.31 -3.04 26.78
C PRO A 148 -10.45 -1.53 26.62
N ASP A 149 -10.40 -0.80 27.73
CA ASP A 149 -10.48 0.66 27.68
C ASP A 149 -9.49 1.17 26.63
N ARG A 150 -9.96 2.09 25.75
CA ARG A 150 -9.15 2.63 24.66
C ARG A 150 -7.79 3.15 25.14
N ASP A 151 -7.76 3.72 26.34
CA ASP A 151 -6.54 4.21 26.98
C ASP A 151 -5.56 3.08 27.34
N SER A 152 -6.06 1.93 27.77
CA SER A 152 -5.25 0.74 28.06
C SER A 152 -4.67 0.15 26.77
N LEU A 153 -5.46 0.07 25.69
CA LEU A 153 -4.97 -0.36 24.38
C LEU A 153 -3.96 0.62 23.79
N ALA A 154 -4.19 1.92 23.92
CA ALA A 154 -3.25 2.96 23.49
C ALA A 154 -1.92 2.85 24.26
N ALA A 155 -1.98 2.64 25.58
CA ALA A 155 -0.80 2.48 26.42
C ALA A 155 0.06 1.26 26.01
N LEU A 156 -0.57 0.20 25.49
CA LEU A 156 0.14 -0.98 24.96
C LEU A 156 0.62 -0.80 23.52
N SER A 157 -0.21 -0.23 22.64
CA SER A 157 0.07 -0.13 21.21
C SER A 157 1.03 1.01 20.83
N VAL A 158 1.02 2.14 21.55
CA VAL A 158 1.88 3.29 21.24
C VAL A 158 3.37 2.93 21.38
N PRO A 159 3.86 2.35 22.50
CA PRO A 159 5.26 1.96 22.61
C PRO A 159 5.67 0.95 21.53
N VAL A 160 4.79 -0.01 21.23
CA VAL A 160 5.01 -1.00 20.17
C VAL A 160 5.16 -0.33 18.80
N SER A 161 4.27 0.62 18.47
CA SER A 161 4.35 1.38 17.21
C SER A 161 5.64 2.19 17.09
N ILE A 162 6.13 2.79 18.20
CA ILE A 162 7.40 3.52 18.24
C ILE A 162 8.57 2.57 18.00
N VAL A 163 8.60 1.41 18.67
CA VAL A 163 9.66 0.40 18.49
C VAL A 163 9.68 -0.13 17.05
N LEU A 164 8.51 -0.42 16.48
CA LEU A 164 8.37 -0.86 15.09
C LEU A 164 8.83 0.23 14.12
N LEU A 165 8.46 1.50 14.34
CA LEU A 165 8.87 2.62 13.50
C LEU A 165 10.38 2.84 13.57
N VAL A 166 10.99 2.83 14.76
CA VAL A 166 12.44 2.95 14.92
C VAL A 166 13.16 1.77 14.27
N GLY A 167 12.65 0.55 14.44
CA GLY A 167 13.17 -0.64 13.79
C GLY A 167 13.10 -0.55 12.26
N TYR A 168 11.96 -0.11 11.72
CA TYR A 168 11.79 0.15 10.29
C TYR A 168 12.79 1.19 9.78
N LEU A 169 12.92 2.34 10.44
CA LEU A 169 13.87 3.39 10.05
C LEU A 169 15.32 2.90 10.11
N ALA A 170 15.68 2.13 11.13
CA ALA A 170 17.01 1.55 11.24
C ALA A 170 17.29 0.55 10.11
N VAL A 171 16.39 -0.40 9.86
CA VAL A 171 16.53 -1.40 8.78
C VAL A 171 16.61 -0.72 7.42
N THR A 172 15.72 0.25 7.15
CA THR A 172 15.73 1.02 5.90
C THR A 172 17.05 1.78 5.76
N TRP A 173 17.52 2.46 6.81
CA TRP A 173 18.81 3.15 6.80
C TRP A 173 20.00 2.21 6.54
N PHE A 174 20.06 1.07 7.22
CA PHE A 174 21.10 0.06 7.00
C PHE A 174 21.03 -0.52 5.58
N SER A 175 19.81 -0.78 5.08
CA SER A 175 19.58 -1.26 3.72
C SER A 175 20.09 -0.25 2.70
N LEU A 176 19.68 1.02 2.81
CA LEU A 176 20.14 2.11 1.92
C LEU A 176 21.66 2.27 1.91
N ARG A 177 22.32 2.12 3.07
CA ARG A 177 23.78 2.16 3.16
C ARG A 177 24.46 0.94 2.54
N ARG A 178 23.86 -0.25 2.68
CA ARG A 178 24.46 -1.53 2.27
C ARG A 178 24.16 -1.89 0.81
N HIS A 179 23.08 -1.37 0.24
CA HIS A 179 22.57 -1.68 -1.11
C HIS A 179 22.82 -0.59 -2.16
N SER A 180 23.91 0.18 -2.04
CA SER A 180 24.41 1.03 -3.14
C SER A 180 24.85 0.23 -4.39
N ALA A 181 24.81 -1.11 -4.36
CA ALA A 181 25.38 -1.98 -5.40
C ALA A 181 24.38 -2.99 -6.03
N ARG A 182 23.07 -2.91 -5.74
CA ARG A 182 22.05 -3.76 -6.38
C ARG A 182 20.87 -2.98 -6.94
N HIS A 183 21.12 -1.80 -7.50
CA HIS A 183 20.27 -1.35 -8.61
C HIS A 183 20.64 -2.23 -9.80
N VAL A 184 20.17 -3.48 -9.78
CA VAL A 184 19.99 -4.24 -11.02
C VAL A 184 18.84 -3.50 -11.68
N ALA A 185 19.19 -2.47 -12.45
CA ALA A 185 18.34 -2.02 -13.52
C ALA A 185 17.88 -3.28 -14.23
N SER A 186 16.58 -3.50 -14.32
CA SER A 186 16.06 -4.40 -15.33
C SER A 186 16.75 -4.00 -16.63
N ASP A 187 17.48 -4.93 -17.24
CA ASP A 187 18.17 -4.79 -18.54
C ASP A 187 17.18 -4.52 -19.70
N ASP A 188 15.92 -4.20 -19.39
CA ASP A 188 15.03 -3.58 -20.34
C ASP A 188 15.49 -2.12 -20.47
N GLU A 189 15.93 -1.73 -21.67
CA GLU A 189 16.11 -0.33 -22.08
C GLU A 189 14.77 0.42 -21.94
N ILE A 190 14.34 0.71 -20.71
CA ILE A 190 13.22 1.57 -20.43
C ILE A 190 13.77 2.98 -20.61
N GLU A 191 13.23 3.73 -21.58
CA GLU A 191 13.48 5.17 -21.68
C GLU A 191 13.09 5.81 -20.35
N ALA A 192 14.10 6.06 -19.51
CA ALA A 192 13.91 6.64 -18.19
C ALA A 192 13.23 8.00 -18.35
N TRP A 193 12.12 8.19 -17.65
CA TRP A 193 11.43 9.47 -17.63
C TRP A 193 12.36 10.55 -17.12
N SER A 194 12.31 11.75 -17.70
CA SER A 194 13.04 12.88 -17.11
C SER A 194 12.63 13.04 -15.64
N PHE A 195 13.58 13.40 -14.76
CA PHE A 195 13.29 13.60 -13.33
C PHE A 195 12.07 14.50 -13.08
N ARG A 196 11.90 15.56 -13.89
CA ARG A 196 10.73 16.45 -13.81
C ARG A 196 9.43 15.73 -14.16
N THR A 197 9.43 14.91 -15.20
CA THR A 197 8.26 14.12 -15.61
C THR A 197 7.88 13.14 -14.51
N ALA A 198 8.86 12.44 -13.92
CA ALA A 198 8.64 11.51 -12.83
C ALA A 198 8.02 12.21 -11.61
N LEU A 199 8.55 13.37 -11.19
CA LEU A 199 7.99 14.13 -10.08
C LEU A 199 6.58 14.67 -10.35
N ILE A 200 6.31 15.16 -11.57
CA ILE A 200 4.98 15.65 -11.94
C ILE A 200 3.97 14.49 -11.95
N ALA A 201 4.33 13.37 -12.56
CA ALA A 201 3.48 12.18 -12.59
C ALA A 201 3.21 11.66 -11.18
N LEU A 202 4.23 11.58 -10.33
CA LEU A 202 4.11 11.19 -8.94
C LEU A 202 3.15 12.12 -8.19
N ALA A 203 3.35 13.44 -8.27
CA ALA A 203 2.50 14.41 -7.59
C ALA A 203 1.04 14.35 -8.06
N LEU A 204 0.81 14.29 -9.38
CA LEU A 204 -0.54 14.21 -9.94
C LEU A 204 -1.23 12.90 -9.55
N ALA A 205 -0.51 11.77 -9.61
CA ALA A 205 -1.05 10.47 -9.23
C ALA A 205 -1.37 10.43 -7.74
N THR A 206 -0.49 10.95 -6.87
CA THR A 206 -0.75 11.05 -5.43
C THR A 206 -1.99 11.87 -5.11
N VAL A 207 -2.15 13.04 -5.76
CA VAL A 207 -3.34 13.88 -5.56
C VAL A 207 -4.61 13.19 -6.07
N ALA A 208 -4.55 12.58 -7.25
CA ALA A 208 -5.69 11.82 -7.79
C ALA A 208 -6.07 10.64 -6.89
N THR A 209 -5.08 9.91 -6.36
CA THR A 209 -5.28 8.83 -5.39
C THR A 209 -5.97 9.34 -4.14
N ALA A 210 -5.60 10.51 -3.61
CA ALA A 210 -6.27 11.08 -2.45
C ALA A 210 -7.76 11.35 -2.69
N PHE A 211 -8.13 11.97 -3.81
CA PHE A 211 -9.54 12.20 -4.16
C PHE A 211 -10.31 10.90 -4.36
N VAL A 212 -9.74 9.93 -5.07
CA VAL A 212 -10.41 8.64 -5.31
C VAL A 212 -10.52 7.83 -4.01
N ALA A 213 -9.51 7.87 -3.16
CA ALA A 213 -9.52 7.22 -1.85
C ALA A 213 -10.58 7.81 -0.93
N GLU A 214 -10.80 9.12 -0.95
CA GLU A 214 -11.89 9.77 -0.20
C GLU A 214 -13.26 9.22 -0.63
N ILE A 215 -13.51 9.09 -1.94
CA ILE A 215 -14.74 8.50 -2.48
C ILE A 215 -14.86 7.01 -2.09
N LEU A 216 -13.77 6.25 -2.18
CA LEU A 216 -13.75 4.83 -1.79
C LEU A 216 -14.12 4.67 -0.30
N VAL A 217 -13.45 5.40 0.57
CA VAL A 217 -13.62 5.28 2.03
C VAL A 217 -15.03 5.73 2.43
N GLY A 218 -15.51 6.86 1.91
CA GLY A 218 -16.85 7.37 2.20
C GLY A 218 -18.00 6.49 1.68
N SER A 219 -17.74 5.58 0.74
CA SER A 219 -18.74 4.62 0.21
C SER A 219 -18.60 3.20 0.77
N LEU A 220 -17.58 2.94 1.59
CA LEU A 220 -17.22 1.59 2.06
C LEU A 220 -18.29 0.99 2.96
N GLU A 221 -18.80 1.73 3.95
CA GLU A 221 -19.81 1.23 4.89
C GLU A 221 -21.07 0.76 4.15
N VAL A 222 -21.59 1.57 3.23
CA VAL A 222 -22.79 1.25 2.45
C VAL A 222 -22.55 0.10 1.47
N PHE A 223 -21.35 0.00 0.89
CA PHE A 223 -20.98 -1.17 0.10
C PHE A 223 -20.99 -2.44 0.97
N SER A 224 -20.36 -2.38 2.15
CA SER A 224 -20.25 -3.49 3.08
C SER A 224 -21.63 -4.00 3.52
N GLU A 225 -22.53 -3.09 3.91
CA GLU A 225 -23.89 -3.42 4.34
C GLU A 225 -24.69 -4.09 3.22
N LYS A 226 -24.68 -3.52 2.02
CA LYS A 226 -25.41 -4.08 0.86
C LYS A 226 -24.85 -5.40 0.36
N ALA A 227 -23.53 -5.59 0.46
CA ALA A 227 -22.88 -6.84 0.10
C ALA A 227 -23.05 -7.93 1.17
N GLY A 228 -23.53 -7.58 2.37
CA GLY A 228 -23.62 -8.49 3.52
C GLY A 228 -22.25 -8.93 4.03
N LEU A 229 -21.23 -8.08 3.86
CA LEU A 229 -19.85 -8.32 4.28
C LEU A 229 -19.52 -7.47 5.50
N SER A 230 -18.51 -7.87 6.28
CA SER A 230 -17.97 -7.01 7.33
C SER A 230 -17.01 -5.98 6.74
N GLU A 231 -16.95 -4.79 7.33
CA GLU A 231 -16.00 -3.73 6.92
C GLU A 231 -14.56 -4.23 6.96
N PHE A 232 -14.21 -5.03 7.98
CA PHE A 232 -12.91 -5.67 8.09
C PHE A 232 -12.62 -6.56 6.88
N PHE A 233 -13.58 -7.38 6.43
CA PHE A 233 -13.39 -8.25 5.27
C PHE A 233 -13.25 -7.46 3.97
N VAL A 234 -14.10 -6.45 3.77
CA VAL A 234 -14.01 -5.56 2.62
C VAL A 234 -12.63 -4.89 2.61
N ALA A 235 -12.19 -4.36 3.74
CA ALA A 235 -10.89 -3.70 3.85
C ALA A 235 -9.70 -4.67 3.72
N ALA A 236 -9.79 -5.90 4.20
CA ALA A 236 -8.67 -6.84 4.18
C ALA A 236 -8.50 -7.60 2.85
N VAL A 237 -9.58 -7.71 2.06
CA VAL A 237 -9.59 -8.54 0.84
C VAL A 237 -9.79 -7.73 -0.43
N ILE A 238 -10.57 -6.64 -0.36
CA ILE A 238 -10.94 -5.84 -1.54
C ILE A 238 -10.07 -4.58 -1.66
N VAL A 239 -9.86 -3.87 -0.55
CA VAL A 239 -8.99 -2.69 -0.47
C VAL A 239 -7.53 -3.12 -0.40
#